data_AF-A0A7Y9S113-F1
#
_entry.id   AF-A0A7Y9S113-F1
#
_cell.length_a   1.000
_cell.length_b   1.000
_cell.length_c   1.000
_cell.angle_alpha   90.00
_cell.angle_beta   90.00
_cell.angle_gamma   90.00
#
_symmetry.space_group_name_H-M   'P 1'
#
loop_
_entity.id
_entity.type
_entity.pdbx_description
1 polymer ?
#
loop_
_entity_poly.entity_id
_entity_poly.type
_entity_poly.pdbx_seq_one_letter_code
_entity_poly.pdbx_strand_id
1 'polypeptide(L)' 'MTRTMCCPSTGNSLFPGGVGATFGDDEAFAQLVNEVETKVFATLPDDTWFYPGHGKDGQLGNERPHVAQWRERGW' A
#
# COMPACT_ATOMS: atom_id res chain seq x y z
N MET A 1 -10.41 -17.50 -11.71
CA MET A 1 -9.44 -16.51 -11.19
C MET A 1 -10.23 -15.33 -10.70
N THR A 2 -10.45 -15.24 -9.39
CA THR A 2 -11.33 -14.22 -8.81
C THR A 2 -10.52 -12.93 -8.70
N ARG A 3 -10.82 -11.97 -9.57
CA ARG A 3 -10.29 -10.60 -9.47
C ARG A 3 -11.00 -9.89 -8.32
N THR A 4 -10.41 -9.93 -7.13
CA THR A 4 -10.93 -9.17 -5.99
C THR A 4 -10.48 -7.72 -6.12
N MET A 5 -11.43 -6.84 -6.44
CA MET A 5 -11.23 -5.39 -6.47
C MET A 5 -11.31 -4.88 -5.02
N CYS A 6 -10.17 -4.53 -4.42
CA CYS A 6 -10.17 -3.92 -3.10
C CYS A 6 -10.50 -2.42 -3.22
N CYS A 7 -11.76 -2.09 -2.91
CA CYS A 7 -12.30 -0.79 -2.47
C CYS A 7 -12.06 0.47 -3.33
N PRO A 8 -13.11 1.22 -3.75
CA PRO A 8 -12.99 2.41 -4.62
C PRO A 8 -12.36 3.66 -3.96
N SER A 9 -11.96 3.63 -2.68
CA SER A 9 -11.39 4.79 -1.98
C SER A 9 -9.89 4.69 -1.68
N THR A 10 -9.23 3.57 -1.99
CA THR A 10 -7.79 3.36 -1.75
C THR A 10 -6.89 3.98 -2.84
N GLY A 11 -7.47 4.78 -3.74
CA GLY A 11 -6.84 5.24 -4.98
C GLY A 11 -5.53 6.01 -4.81
N ASN A 12 -5.22 6.53 -3.62
CA ASN A 12 -3.98 7.25 -3.36
C ASN A 12 -3.19 6.78 -2.13
N SER A 13 -3.55 5.66 -1.50
CA SER A 13 -2.86 5.20 -0.27
C SER A 13 -1.71 4.24 -0.53
N LEU A 14 -1.81 3.40 -1.57
CA LEU A 14 -0.80 2.40 -1.92
C LEU A 14 -0.43 2.52 -3.40
N PHE A 15 0.87 2.53 -3.67
CA PHE A 15 1.46 2.56 -4.99
C PHE A 15 2.55 1.48 -5.09
N PRO A 16 2.92 1.04 -6.30
CA PRO A 16 4.12 0.21 -6.46
C PRO A 16 5.34 0.96 -5.90
N GLY A 17 6.03 0.35 -4.93
CA GLY A 17 7.21 0.93 -4.29
C GLY A 17 6.96 1.89 -3.13
N GLY A 18 5.71 2.08 -2.66
CA GLY A 18 5.46 2.85 -1.43
C GLY A 18 4.01 3.22 -1.15
N VAL A 19 3.83 3.95 -0.06
CA VAL A 19 2.53 4.55 0.30
C VAL A 19 2.39 5.96 -0.26
N GLY A 20 1.16 6.47 -0.25
CA GLY A 20 0.83 7.81 -0.73
C GLY A 20 1.52 8.96 0.00
N ALA A 21 1.43 10.14 -0.62
CA ALA A 21 2.06 11.34 -0.11
C ALA A 21 1.40 11.87 1.19
N THR A 22 2.19 12.09 2.25
CA THR A 22 1.81 12.72 3.52
C THR A 22 2.37 14.13 3.69
N PHE A 23 2.89 14.73 2.60
CA PHE A 23 3.29 16.14 2.53
C PHE A 23 4.36 16.59 3.54
N GLY A 24 5.26 15.69 3.97
CA GLY A 24 6.33 16.00 4.92
C GLY A 24 5.97 15.72 6.39
N ASP A 25 4.83 15.09 6.64
CA ASP A 25 4.42 14.67 7.97
C ASP A 25 4.83 13.21 8.21
N ASP A 26 5.84 13.03 9.08
CA ASP A 26 6.39 11.73 9.47
C ASP A 26 5.41 10.90 10.30
N GLU A 27 4.60 11.53 11.16
CA GLU A 27 3.60 10.82 11.98
C GLU A 27 2.48 10.30 11.10
N ALA A 28 1.99 11.13 10.16
CA ALA A 28 1.02 10.72 9.17
C ALA A 28 1.57 9.60 8.26
N PHE A 29 2.86 9.65 7.90
CA PHE A 29 3.50 8.59 7.11
C PHE A 29 3.53 7.26 7.87
N ALA A 30 3.98 7.29 9.14
CA ALA A 30 4.02 6.10 9.98
C ALA A 30 2.61 5.51 10.20
N GLN A 31 1.60 6.36 10.40
CA GLN A 31 0.21 5.94 10.49
C GLN A 31 -0.25 5.28 9.18
N LEU A 32 0.02 5.90 8.04
CA LEU A 32 -0.40 5.38 6.74
C LEU A 32 0.23 4.01 6.44
N VAL A 33 1.52 3.83 6.71
CA VAL A 33 2.20 2.53 6.54
C VAL A 33 1.59 1.48 7.47
N ASN A 34 1.27 1.84 8.71
CA ASN A 34 0.61 0.93 9.65
C ASN A 34 -0.81 0.54 9.20
N GLU A 35 -1.59 1.51 8.72
CA GLU A 35 -2.94 1.23 8.21
C GLU A 35 -2.92 0.34 6.97
N VAL A 36 -1.99 0.56 6.05
CA VAL A 36 -1.83 -0.29 4.87
C VAL A 36 -1.38 -1.70 5.28
N GLU A 37 -0.43 -1.83 6.20
CA GLU A 37 -0.01 -3.15 6.71
C GLU A 37 -1.16 -3.92 7.36
N THR A 38 -1.91 -3.28 8.24
CA THR A 38 -2.96 -3.95 9.05
C THR A 38 -4.27 -4.16 8.28
N LYS A 39 -4.68 -3.22 7.43
CA LYS A 39 -5.97 -3.29 6.72
C LYS A 39 -5.85 -3.96 5.35
N VAL A 40 -4.69 -3.86 4.69
CA VAL A 40 -4.48 -4.39 3.34
C VAL A 40 -3.66 -5.67 3.41
N PHE A 41 -2.40 -5.58 3.86
CA PHE A 41 -1.49 -6.73 3.84
C PHE A 41 -1.87 -7.84 4.83
N ALA A 42 -2.43 -7.52 6.00
CA ALA A 42 -2.86 -8.54 6.96
C ALA A 42 -4.21 -9.19 6.61
N THR A 43 -4.99 -8.57 5.72
CA THR A 43 -6.35 -9.05 5.37
C THR A 43 -6.39 -9.72 4.00
N LEU A 44 -5.54 -9.31 3.06
CA LEU A 44 -5.57 -9.75 1.67
C LEU A 44 -4.39 -10.67 1.33
N PRO A 45 -4.60 -11.72 0.52
CA PRO A 45 -3.55 -12.63 0.08
C PRO A 45 -2.60 -11.97 -0.93
N ASP A 46 -1.40 -12.55 -1.08
CA ASP A 46 -0.31 -12.00 -1.89
C ASP A 46 -0.59 -11.98 -3.40
N ASP A 47 -1.49 -12.84 -3.88
CA ASP A 47 -1.98 -12.85 -5.26
C ASP A 47 -3.01 -11.75 -5.56
N THR A 48 -3.34 -10.92 -4.56
CA THR A 48 -4.25 -9.78 -4.72
C THR A 48 -3.61 -8.68 -5.54
N TRP A 49 -4.35 -8.26 -6.56
CA TRP A 49 -4.01 -7.10 -7.37
C TRP A 49 -4.56 -5.81 -6.75
N PHE A 50 -3.78 -4.74 -6.80
CA PHE A 50 -4.21 -3.40 -6.45
C PHE A 50 -4.02 -2.46 -7.64
N TYR A 51 -4.93 -1.50 -7.76
CA TYR A 51 -5.06 -0.60 -8.90
C TYR A 51 -5.07 0.84 -8.38
N PRO A 52 -3.90 1.50 -8.33
CA PRO A 52 -3.83 2.87 -7.85
C PRO A 52 -4.52 3.83 -8.83
N GLY A 53 -4.99 4.97 -8.31
CA GLY A 53 -5.61 6.03 -9.12
C GLY A 53 -4.66 6.68 -10.14
N HIS A 54 -3.35 6.52 -9.95
CA HIS A 54 -2.31 6.86 -10.91
C HIS A 54 -1.13 5.87 -10.83
N GLY A 55 -0.36 5.74 -11.91
CA GLY A 55 0.81 4.86 -11.95
C GLY A 55 0.49 3.48 -12.54
N LYS A 56 1.29 2.48 -12.18
CA LYS A 56 1.12 1.10 -12.66
C LYS A 56 0.35 0.28 -11.64
N ASP A 57 -0.39 -0.72 -12.12
CA ASP A 57 -0.98 -1.77 -11.29
C ASP A 57 0.11 -2.58 -10.59
N GLY A 58 -0.22 -3.17 -9.45
CA GLY A 58 0.70 -4.02 -8.69
C GLY A 58 0.00 -5.21 -8.03
N GLN A 59 0.80 -6.11 -7.47
CA GLN A 59 0.33 -7.20 -6.63
C GLN A 59 0.89 -7.04 -5.23
N LEU A 60 0.08 -7.35 -4.21
CA LEU A 60 0.49 -7.23 -2.81
C LEU A 60 1.71 -8.10 -2.49
N GLY A 61 1.82 -9.29 -3.06
CA GLY A 61 2.97 -10.17 -2.84
C GLY A 61 4.31 -9.57 -3.26
N ASN A 62 4.32 -8.72 -4.30
CA ASN A 62 5.53 -8.04 -4.76
C ASN A 62 5.95 -6.92 -3.80
N GLU A 63 4.98 -6.29 -3.14
CA GLU A 63 5.19 -5.10 -2.31
C GLU A 63 5.42 -5.44 -0.83
N ARG A 64 4.83 -6.55 -0.32
CA ARG A 64 4.94 -6.98 1.08
C ARG A 64 6.37 -6.98 1.65
N PRO A 65 7.41 -7.52 0.97
CA PRO A 65 8.77 -7.51 1.52
C PRO A 65 9.35 -6.09 1.67
N HIS A 66 8.79 -5.09 1.00
CA HIS A 66 9.25 -3.70 1.04
C HIS A 66 8.62 -2.88 2.17
N VAL A 67 7.57 -3.38 2.84
CA VAL A 67 6.85 -2.63 3.90
C VAL A 67 7.79 -2.23 5.05
N ALA A 68 8.69 -3.12 5.46
CA ALA A 68 9.68 -2.81 6.50
C ALA A 68 10.66 -1.70 6.05
N GLN A 69 11.14 -1.78 4.81
CA GLN A 69 12.01 -0.76 4.22
C GLN A 69 11.32 0.61 4.16
N TRP A 70 10.02 0.65 3.84
CA TRP A 70 9.28 1.91 3.81
C TRP A 70 9.20 2.56 5.18
N ARG A 71 8.97 1.76 6.24
CA ARG A 71 8.99 2.27 7.62
C ARG A 71 10.34 2.85 8.02
N GLU A 72 11.42 2.16 7.69
CA GLU A 72 12.78 2.60 8.03
C GLU A 72 13.19 3.85 7.24
N ARG A 73 12.71 3.98 6.00
CA ARG A 73 13.01 5.14 5.14
C ARG A 73 12.36 6.42 5.67
N GLY A 74 11.14 6.33 6.18
CA GLY A 74 10.32 7.52 6.47
C GLY A 74 9.91 8.27 5.20
N TRP A 75 9.60 9.56 5.36
CA TRP A 75 9.20 10.47 4.29
C TRP A 75 10.39 10.95 3.43
#